data_AF-A0A953F5Y5-F1
#
_entry.id   AF-A0A953F5Y5-F1
#
_cell.length_a   1.000
_cell.length_b   1.000
_cell.length_c   1.000
_cell.angle_alpha   90.00
_cell.angle_beta   90.00
_cell.angle_gamma   90.00
#
_symmetry.space_group_name_H-M   'P 1'
#
loop_
_entity.id
_entity.type
_entity.pdbx_description
1 polymer ?
#
loop_
_entity_poly.entity_id
_entity_poly.type
_entity_poly.pdbx_seq_one_letter_code
_entity_poly.pdbx_strand_id
1 'polypeptide(L)'
;MRQSIKSYIMNPINMNNSQGVDKRLIEVFGEEQCKKWNQESPEFLRYQCFELEFGFALMEKETVLQEGHLIESLESFDPVNFPVDEMELITIGVFNPMRYNVRRSYMNRKYYCIGNTGKVLVLLSGEELRQQFNAKVA
;
A
#
# COMPACT_ATOMS: atom_id res chain seq x y z
N MET A 1 -24.59 -23.54 -7.92
CA MET A 1 -24.69 -22.07 -7.89
C MET A 1 -23.28 -21.50 -7.90
N ARG A 2 -22.86 -20.83 -8.98
CA ARG A 2 -21.54 -20.17 -9.05
C ARG A 2 -21.77 -18.67 -8.80
N GLN A 3 -21.27 -18.15 -7.68
CA GLN A 3 -21.31 -16.71 -7.42
C GLN A 3 -20.23 -16.03 -8.27
N SER A 4 -20.67 -15.11 -9.10
CA SER A 4 -19.83 -14.30 -9.99
C SER A 4 -19.14 -13.22 -9.15
N ILE A 5 -17.81 -13.27 -9.06
CA ILE A 5 -17.00 -12.23 -8.42
C ILE A 5 -17.07 -11.00 -9.34
N LYS A 6 -17.73 -9.94 -8.88
CA LYS A 6 -17.69 -8.63 -9.54
C LYS A 6 -16.28 -8.08 -9.37
N SER A 7 -15.44 -8.22 -10.39
CA SER A 7 -14.18 -7.49 -10.49
C SER A 7 -14.50 -6.01 -10.70
N TYR A 8 -14.17 -5.18 -9.72
CA TYR A 8 -14.16 -3.73 -9.89
C TYR A 8 -12.97 -3.39 -10.80
N ILE A 9 -13.25 -3.20 -12.10
CA ILE A 9 -12.28 -2.63 -13.03
C ILE A 9 -12.20 -1.14 -12.68
N MET A 10 -11.18 -0.74 -11.91
CA MET A 10 -10.80 0.67 -11.79
C MET A 10 -10.09 1.08 -13.08
N ASN A 11 -10.55 2.17 -13.68
CA ASN A 11 -9.97 2.74 -14.89
C ASN A 11 -8.47 3.03 -14.70
N PRO A 12 -7.60 2.70 -15.67
CA PRO A 12 -6.19 3.07 -15.61
C PRO A 12 -6.07 4.60 -15.64
N ILE A 13 -5.44 5.17 -14.62
CA ILE A 13 -5.08 6.58 -14.60
C ILE A 13 -4.00 6.79 -15.67
N ASN A 14 -4.29 7.70 -16.61
CA ASN A 14 -3.37 8.16 -17.65
C ASN A 14 -2.03 8.58 -17.02
N MET A 15 -0.96 7.84 -17.28
CA MET A 15 0.42 8.16 -16.83
C MET A 15 1.08 9.31 -17.60
N ASN A 16 0.31 10.17 -18.26
CA ASN A 16 0.81 11.23 -19.15
C ASN A 16 0.63 12.66 -18.61
N ASN A 17 0.67 12.85 -17.28
CA ASN A 17 0.76 14.19 -16.70
C ASN A 17 1.86 14.27 -15.66
N SER A 18 2.88 15.05 -15.98
CA SER A 18 3.96 15.53 -15.11
C SER A 18 3.46 16.52 -14.04
N GLN A 19 2.43 16.15 -13.27
CA GLN A 19 1.99 16.92 -12.11
C GLN A 19 1.55 16.02 -10.95
N GLY A 20 2.40 15.99 -9.92
CA GLY A 20 2.09 15.51 -8.58
C GLY A 20 2.84 14.23 -8.22
N VAL A 21 3.98 14.36 -7.55
CA VAL A 21 4.50 13.28 -6.70
C VAL A 21 3.39 12.89 -5.72
N ASP A 22 3.17 11.59 -5.51
CA ASP A 22 2.19 11.11 -4.53
C ASP A 22 2.45 11.78 -3.17
N LYS A 23 1.43 12.44 -2.61
CA LYS A 23 1.54 13.18 -1.35
C LYS A 23 2.02 12.29 -0.21
N ARG A 24 1.69 11.00 -0.23
CA ARG A 24 2.14 10.00 0.76
C ARG A 24 3.66 9.80 0.74
N LEU A 25 4.32 10.00 -0.40
CA LEU A 25 5.79 10.00 -0.47
C LEU A 25 6.38 11.29 0.09
N ILE A 26 5.79 12.44 -0.25
CA ILE A 26 6.21 13.74 0.29
C ILE A 26 6.10 13.75 1.82
N GLU A 27 5.04 13.16 2.36
CA GLU A 27 4.79 12.99 3.79
C GLU A 27 5.85 12.19 4.53
N VAL A 28 6.53 11.25 3.86
CA VAL A 28 7.51 10.35 4.48
C VAL A 28 8.93 10.83 4.25
N PHE A 29 9.23 11.32 3.04
CA PHE A 29 10.60 11.65 2.61
C PHE A 29 10.86 13.16 2.47
N GLY A 30 9.80 13.98 2.47
CA GLY A 30 9.89 15.41 2.23
C GLY A 30 9.87 15.79 0.74
N GLU A 31 9.35 16.98 0.46
CA GLU A 31 9.15 17.47 -0.92
C GLU A 31 10.47 17.58 -1.69
N GLU A 32 11.53 18.08 -1.05
CA GLU A 32 12.84 18.28 -1.68
C GLU A 32 13.49 16.95 -2.08
N GLN A 33 13.37 15.91 -1.25
CA GLN A 33 13.90 14.60 -1.58
C GLN A 33 13.14 13.95 -2.74
N CYS A 34 11.82 14.09 -2.76
CA CYS A 34 11.00 13.61 -3.86
C CYS A 34 11.30 14.35 -5.18
N LYS A 35 11.51 15.66 -5.15
CA LYS A 35 11.95 16.45 -6.31
C LYS A 35 13.30 15.96 -6.83
N LYS A 36 14.25 15.70 -5.92
CA LYS A 36 15.57 15.16 -6.28
C LYS A 36 15.44 13.80 -6.96
N TRP A 37 14.67 12.88 -6.42
CA TRP A 37 14.41 11.59 -7.07
C TRP A 37 13.72 11.74 -8.42
N ASN A 38 12.79 12.67 -8.59
CA ASN A 38 12.14 12.91 -9.88
C ASN A 38 13.14 13.34 -10.97
N GLN A 39 14.23 14.02 -10.59
CA GLN A 39 15.26 14.49 -11.52
C GLN A 39 16.36 13.45 -11.74
N GLU A 40 16.84 12.82 -10.68
CA GLU A 40 18.01 11.94 -10.72
C GLU A 40 17.66 10.46 -10.93
N SER A 41 16.47 10.04 -10.52
CA SER A 41 16.04 8.63 -10.52
C SER A 41 14.52 8.51 -10.66
N PRO A 42 13.93 9.02 -11.77
CA PRO A 42 12.48 9.05 -11.95
C PRO A 42 11.84 7.65 -11.90
N GLU A 43 12.56 6.63 -12.35
CA GLU A 43 12.13 5.23 -12.28
C GLU A 43 11.94 4.72 -10.85
N PHE A 44 12.83 5.11 -9.93
CA PHE A 44 12.68 4.80 -8.51
C PHE A 44 11.42 5.44 -7.95
N LEU A 45 11.20 6.72 -8.24
CA LEU A 45 10.00 7.42 -7.78
C LEU A 45 8.73 6.80 -8.35
N ARG A 46 8.75 6.41 -9.63
CA ARG A 46 7.63 5.74 -10.29
C ARG A 46 7.32 4.38 -9.65
N TYR A 47 8.35 3.62 -9.28
CA TYR A 47 8.17 2.37 -8.56
C TYR A 47 7.58 2.59 -7.16
N GLN A 48 8.03 3.61 -6.42
CA GLN A 48 7.47 3.95 -5.11
C GLN A 48 5.99 4.36 -5.18
N CYS A 49 5.63 5.19 -6.16
CA CYS A 49 4.22 5.53 -6.42
C CYS A 49 3.40 4.26 -6.74
N PHE A 50 3.93 3.38 -7.58
CA PHE A 50 3.28 2.12 -7.92
C PHE A 50 3.08 1.22 -6.68
N GLU A 51 4.08 1.12 -5.81
CA GLU A 51 3.97 0.33 -4.57
C GLU A 51 2.89 0.89 -3.63
N LEU A 52 2.74 2.21 -3.55
CA LEU A 52 1.69 2.86 -2.76
C LEU A 52 0.28 2.74 -3.37
N GLU A 53 0.17 2.46 -4.67
CA GLU A 53 -1.11 2.30 -5.35
C GLU A 53 -1.56 0.84 -5.38
N PHE A 54 -0.63 -0.09 -5.63
CA PHE A 54 -0.94 -1.50 -5.89
C PHE A 54 -0.31 -2.47 -4.89
N GLY A 55 0.65 -2.02 -4.08
CA GLY A 55 1.43 -2.90 -3.21
C GLY A 55 0.72 -3.39 -1.96
N PHE A 56 -0.51 -2.93 -1.71
CA PHE A 56 -1.28 -3.35 -0.56
C PHE A 56 -2.79 -3.30 -0.79
N ALA A 57 -3.52 -4.02 0.06
CA ALA A 57 -4.96 -3.93 0.18
C ALA A 57 -5.34 -3.89 1.67
N LEU A 58 -6.57 -3.44 1.94
CA LEU A 58 -7.18 -3.54 3.26
C LEU A 58 -8.29 -4.57 3.20
N MET A 59 -8.30 -5.49 4.16
CA MET A 59 -9.30 -6.56 4.26
C MET A 59 -9.87 -6.60 5.67
N GLU A 60 -11.08 -7.15 5.82
CA GLU A 60 -11.67 -7.43 7.12
C GLU A 60 -10.93 -8.60 7.80
N LYS A 61 -10.68 -8.46 9.10
CA LYS A 61 -9.92 -9.44 9.89
C LYS A 61 -10.59 -10.81 9.90
N GLU A 62 -11.91 -10.84 9.99
CA GLU A 62 -12.69 -12.08 9.98
C GLU A 62 -12.47 -12.85 8.67
N THR A 63 -12.40 -12.16 7.53
CA THR A 63 -12.13 -12.79 6.22
C THR A 63 -10.75 -13.43 6.21
N VAL A 64 -9.72 -12.70 6.63
CA VAL A 64 -8.33 -13.19 6.64
C VAL A 64 -8.16 -14.39 7.58
N LEU A 65 -8.83 -14.37 8.74
CA LEU A 65 -8.82 -15.49 9.69
C LEU A 65 -9.53 -16.73 9.14
N GLN A 66 -10.65 -16.57 8.43
CA GLN A 66 -11.37 -17.69 7.79
C GLN A 66 -10.52 -18.37 6.71
N GLU A 67 -9.67 -17.61 6.02
CA GLU A 67 -8.72 -18.13 5.02
C GLU A 67 -7.47 -18.78 5.65
N GLY A 68 -7.33 -18.74 6.99
CA GLY A 68 -6.25 -19.39 7.71
C GLY A 68 -4.89 -18.67 7.61
N HIS A 69 -4.90 -17.39 7.26
CA HIS A 69 -3.66 -16.60 7.15
C HIS A 69 -3.13 -16.19 8.54
N LEU A 70 -1.80 -16.23 8.69
CA LEU A 70 -1.12 -15.74 9.90
C LEU A 70 -1.07 -14.22 9.87
N ILE A 71 -1.64 -13.58 10.90
CA ILE A 71 -1.71 -12.13 11.03
C ILE A 71 -0.73 -11.66 12.12
N GLU A 72 0.15 -10.74 11.76
CA GLU A 72 1.07 -10.06 12.68
C GLU A 72 0.43 -8.78 13.21
N SER A 73 0.85 -8.28 14.38
CA SER A 73 0.39 -6.96 14.85
C SER A 73 1.15 -5.85 14.12
N LEU A 74 0.44 -4.82 13.66
CA LEU A 74 1.08 -3.65 13.09
C LEU A 74 1.56 -2.72 14.21
N GLU A 75 2.86 -2.71 14.48
CA GLU A 75 3.46 -1.72 15.38
C GLU A 75 3.52 -0.37 14.67
N SER A 76 2.88 0.66 15.25
CA SER A 76 3.00 2.03 14.75
C SER A 76 4.43 2.51 14.97
N PHE A 77 5.02 3.14 13.95
CA PHE A 77 6.34 3.76 14.05
C PHE A 77 6.28 5.12 14.75
N ASP A 78 5.10 5.76 14.82
CA ASP A 78 4.95 7.09 15.40
C ASP A 78 3.55 7.30 16.03
N PRO A 79 3.37 6.92 17.30
CA PRO A 79 2.11 7.16 18.03
C PRO A 79 1.90 8.63 18.42
N VAL A 80 2.90 9.51 18.25
CA VAL A 80 2.85 10.92 18.67
C VAL A 80 2.16 11.77 17.60
N ASN A 81 2.45 11.52 16.33
CA ASN A 81 1.84 12.23 15.20
C ASN A 81 0.55 11.60 14.69
N PHE A 82 0.24 10.35 15.10
CA PHE A 82 -0.95 9.61 14.65
C PHE A 82 -1.58 8.84 15.82
N PRO A 83 -2.51 9.46 16.56
CA PRO A 83 -3.22 8.77 17.63
C PRO A 83 -4.01 7.58 17.08
N VAL A 84 -4.07 6.51 17.87
CA VAL A 84 -4.75 5.24 17.55
C VAL A 84 -6.21 5.45 17.15
N ASP A 85 -6.82 6.53 17.65
CA ASP A 85 -8.22 6.91 17.41
C ASP A 85 -8.51 7.36 15.96
N GLU A 86 -7.49 7.74 15.18
CA GLU A 86 -7.67 8.05 13.75
C GLU A 86 -7.65 6.80 12.84
N MET A 87 -7.32 5.63 13.39
CA MET A 87 -7.20 4.38 12.61
C MET A 87 -8.57 3.77 12.25
N GLU A 88 -9.67 4.17 12.88
CA GLU A 88 -11.00 3.63 12.57
C GLU A 88 -11.53 4.06 11.19
N LEU A 89 -11.04 5.19 10.66
CA LEU A 89 -11.47 5.77 9.37
C LEU A 89 -10.58 5.38 8.18
N ILE A 90 -9.72 4.38 8.31
CA ILE A 90 -8.79 4.03 7.23
C ILE A 90 -9.57 3.58 6.00
N THR A 91 -9.50 4.41 4.96
CA THR A 91 -9.88 4.09 3.58
C THR A 91 -8.61 3.97 2.73
N ILE A 92 -8.65 3.11 1.70
CA ILE A 92 -7.46 2.78 0.86
C ILE A 92 -6.80 4.04 0.27
N GLY A 93 -7.56 5.10 -0.02
CA GLY A 93 -7.04 6.33 -0.62
C GLY A 93 -6.24 7.23 0.33
N VAL A 94 -6.37 7.08 1.64
CA VAL A 94 -5.70 7.92 2.65
C VAL A 94 -4.61 7.14 3.41
N PHE A 95 -4.68 5.80 3.38
CA PHE A 95 -3.71 4.96 4.06
C PHE A 95 -2.31 5.07 3.44
N ASN A 96 -1.32 5.27 4.30
CA ASN A 96 0.09 5.32 3.93
C ASN A 96 0.86 4.20 4.66
N PRO A 97 1.05 3.01 4.04
CA PRO A 97 1.73 1.88 4.67
C PRO A 97 3.19 2.19 5.02
N MET A 98 3.82 3.15 4.33
CA MET A 98 5.24 3.48 4.52
C MET A 98 5.51 4.19 5.85
N ARG A 99 4.48 4.70 6.52
CA ARG A 99 4.57 5.28 7.87
C ARG A 99 4.59 4.22 8.98
N TYR A 100 4.42 2.95 8.65
CA TYR A 100 4.44 1.84 9.60
C TYR A 100 5.70 1.01 9.41
N ASN A 101 6.13 0.31 10.46
CA ASN A 101 7.27 -0.61 10.39
C ASN A 101 6.87 -1.94 9.72
N VAL A 102 6.34 -1.86 8.50
CA VAL A 102 5.94 -3.02 7.72
C VAL A 102 7.13 -3.64 7.01
N ARG A 103 7.16 -4.97 6.97
CA ARG A 103 8.18 -5.71 6.23
C ARG A 103 7.54 -6.55 5.15
N ARG A 104 7.96 -6.33 3.90
CA ARG A 104 7.50 -7.12 2.76
C ARG A 104 8.31 -8.42 2.69
N SER A 105 7.64 -9.53 2.40
CA SER A 105 8.31 -10.76 1.98
C SER A 105 8.40 -10.78 0.46
N TYR A 106 9.52 -11.29 -0.07
CA TYR A 106 9.69 -11.40 -1.52
C TYR A 106 8.74 -12.46 -2.12
N MET A 107 8.55 -13.59 -1.43
CA MET A 107 7.77 -14.73 -1.96
C MET A 107 6.29 -14.70 -1.55
N ASN A 108 6.00 -14.31 -0.31
CA ASN A 108 4.66 -14.46 0.27
C ASN A 108 4.03 -13.11 0.57
N ARG A 109 2.69 -13.07 0.55
CA ARG A 109 1.95 -11.94 1.14
C ARG A 109 2.17 -11.86 2.64
N LYS A 110 2.09 -10.65 3.18
CA LYS A 110 2.18 -10.39 4.62
C LYS A 110 0.91 -9.71 5.11
N TYR A 111 0.45 -10.11 6.29
CA TYR A 111 -0.83 -9.70 6.87
C TYR A 111 -0.56 -9.03 8.22
N TYR A 112 -1.00 -7.78 8.36
CA TYR A 112 -0.82 -7.00 9.58
C TYR A 112 -2.16 -6.49 10.11
N CYS A 113 -2.51 -6.87 11.34
CA CYS A 113 -3.68 -6.35 12.04
C CYS A 113 -3.44 -4.88 12.42
N ILE A 114 -4.35 -4.01 12.02
CA ILE A 114 -4.24 -2.57 12.25
C ILE A 114 -4.94 -2.22 13.57
N GLY A 115 -4.19 -2.17 14.67
CA GLY A 115 -4.74 -1.88 16.00
C GLY A 115 -5.99 -2.71 16.33
N ASN A 116 -7.03 -2.05 16.85
CA ASN A 116 -8.34 -2.66 17.15
C ASN A 116 -9.40 -2.39 16.08
N THR A 117 -9.01 -1.96 14.88
CA THR A 117 -9.93 -1.48 13.83
C THR A 117 -10.76 -2.58 13.16
N GLY A 118 -10.47 -3.85 13.44
CA GLY A 118 -11.04 -4.97 12.69
C GLY A 118 -10.46 -5.14 11.27
N LYS A 119 -9.53 -4.28 10.84
CA LYS A 119 -8.92 -4.34 9.50
C LYS A 119 -7.52 -4.95 9.52
N VAL A 120 -7.17 -5.56 8.41
CA VAL A 120 -5.87 -6.15 8.13
C VAL A 120 -5.28 -5.50 6.88
N LEU A 121 -4.06 -4.98 7.02
CA LEU A 121 -3.21 -4.60 5.90
C LEU A 121 -2.63 -5.87 5.26
N VAL A 122 -2.95 -6.07 3.99
CA VAL A 122 -2.39 -7.16 3.18
C VAL A 122 -1.36 -6.57 2.24
N LEU A 123 -0.09 -6.86 2.51
CA LEU A 123 1.00 -6.53 1.61
C LEU A 123 1.17 -7.62 0.57
N LEU A 124 1.13 -7.25 -0.72
CA LEU A 124 1.53 -8.14 -1.80
C LEU A 124 2.97 -8.64 -1.64
N SER A 125 3.33 -9.78 -2.20
CA SER A 125 4.73 -10.19 -2.22
C SER A 125 5.56 -9.29 -3.15
N GLY A 126 6.88 -9.26 -2.92
CA GLY A 126 7.80 -8.56 -3.84
C GLY A 126 7.74 -9.13 -5.26
N GLU A 127 7.53 -10.44 -5.40
CA GLU A 127 7.34 -11.08 -6.70
C GLU A 127 6.06 -10.62 -7.41
N GLU A 128 4.92 -10.59 -6.70
CA GLU A 128 3.65 -10.10 -7.23
C GLU A 128 3.78 -8.66 -7.72
N LEU A 129 4.39 -7.80 -6.91
CA LEU A 129 4.63 -6.40 -7.26
C LEU A 129 5.50 -6.25 -8.50
N ARG A 130 6.61 -6.99 -8.58
CA ARG A 130 7.51 -6.95 -9.74
C ARG A 130 6.80 -7.38 -11.01
N GLN A 131 6.03 -8.47 -10.96
CA GLN A 131 5.28 -8.96 -12.11
C GLN A 131 4.24 -7.94 -12.58
N GLN A 132 3.48 -7.34 -11.65
CA GLN A 132 2.49 -6.34 -11.99
C GLN A 132 3.09 -5.04 -12.53
N PHE A 133 4.19 -4.56 -11.93
CA PHE A 133 4.89 -3.38 -12.41
C PHE A 133 5.37 -3.58 -13.86
N ASN A 134 6.05 -4.69 -14.12
CA ASN A 134 6.53 -5.02 -15.46
C ASN A 134 5.37 -5.17 -16.46
N ALA A 135 4.24 -5.75 -16.06
CA ALA A 135 3.08 -5.92 -16.94
C ALA A 135 2.35 -4.61 -17.26
N LYS A 136 2.44 -3.58 -16.40
CA LYS A 136 1.83 -2.26 -16.64
C LYS A 136 2.75 -1.27 -17.34
N VAL A 137 4.06 -1.52 -17.29
CA VAL A 137 5.10 -0.65 -17.87
C VAL A 137 5.59 -1.15 -19.23
N ALA A 138 5.45 -2.46 -19.52
CA ALA A 138 5.72 -3.05 -20.84
C ALA A 138 4.59 -2.78 -21.84
#